data_AF-A0A537KLB6-F1
#
_entry.id   AF-A0A537KLB6-F1
#
_cell.length_a   1.000
_cell.length_b   1.000
_cell.length_c   1.000
_cell.angle_alpha   90.00
_cell.angle_beta   90.00
_cell.angle_gamma   90.00
#
_symmetry.space_group_name_H-M   'P 1'
#
loop_
_entity.id
_entity.type
_entity.pdbx_description
1 polymer ?
#
loop_
_entity_poly.entity_id
_entity_poly.type
_entity_poly.pdbx_seq_one_letter_code
_entity_poly.pdbx_strand_id
1 'polypeptide(L)'
;MMYPIRPWKQLGVLLLFFMAVFSCKKHRPTENNPPPETPPESAYESLLSFPGVAYCDSPLISNLKIKDGTDIGTVTVGNDALYLYLTYDLVDDWYLGDVQCYAGQQALIPRNSDGNPVYGQFPGKQNLNYCDLRQTFTFRVPLSALTSDNGQCSTNTQYYVAMRASVKQFTNSANCGIGSSQAAWGAPFLINPGNANEWATAFYYCKQDCSKPTVSWCAYSQGYWFNKPDVLWCQNVKFGTLEVTNSQGVALWPAQTNWVKKAFFQASALQLSMNCVNGGNAIPASISSDYNSLDGLLSQLTYTDIQNGTAPPGTDSSAIKITIGNVGKWICHNHCTSAVDSTACSGY
;
A
#
# COMPACT_ATOMS: atom_id res chain seq x y z
N MET A 1 54.92 -46.73 40.47
CA MET A 1 54.30 -47.30 39.26
C MET A 1 52.81 -47.44 39.52
N MET A 2 52.01 -46.84 38.63
CA MET A 2 50.57 -46.64 38.74
C MET A 2 49.79 -47.95 38.71
N TYR A 3 48.86 -48.12 39.63
CA TYR A 3 47.73 -49.05 39.54
C TYR A 3 46.44 -48.24 39.64
N PRO A 4 45.53 -48.28 38.65
CA PRO A 4 44.20 -47.70 38.81
C PRO A 4 43.25 -48.73 39.43
N ILE A 5 42.74 -48.41 40.60
CA ILE A 5 41.60 -49.09 41.21
C ILE A 5 40.34 -48.33 40.77
N ARG A 6 39.41 -49.04 40.12
CA ARG A 6 38.06 -48.57 39.75
C ARG A 6 37.06 -48.99 40.83
N PRO A 7 36.39 -48.05 41.50
CA PRO A 7 35.02 -48.21 42.01
C PRO A 7 34.13 -47.18 41.29
N TRP A 8 32.82 -47.26 41.08
CA TRP A 8 31.71 -47.95 41.71
C TRP A 8 30.54 -47.85 40.71
N LYS A 9 29.93 -48.97 40.31
CA LYS A 9 28.53 -49.29 40.66
C LYS A 9 27.97 -48.47 41.83
N GLN A 10 27.20 -47.42 41.55
CA GLN A 10 25.96 -47.02 42.25
C GLN A 10 25.44 -45.73 41.61
N LEU A 11 24.48 -45.83 40.69
CA LEU A 11 23.37 -44.88 40.56
C LEU A 11 22.31 -45.51 39.63
N GLY A 12 21.77 -46.64 40.08
CA GLY A 12 20.41 -46.99 39.70
C GLY A 12 19.49 -46.21 40.61
N VAL A 13 18.33 -45.83 40.08
CA VAL A 13 17.21 -45.13 40.72
C VAL A 13 17.19 -43.61 40.44
N LEU A 14 16.04 -43.18 39.91
CA LEU A 14 15.51 -41.82 39.79
C LEU A 14 15.85 -41.01 38.52
N LEU A 15 15.30 -41.42 37.37
CA LEU A 15 14.78 -40.46 36.38
C LEU A 15 13.70 -41.09 35.49
N LEU A 16 12.68 -41.67 36.14
CA LEU A 16 11.33 -41.83 35.58
C LEU A 16 10.67 -40.43 35.56
N PHE A 17 11.21 -39.52 34.76
CA PHE A 17 10.54 -38.27 34.43
C PHE A 17 9.39 -38.62 33.49
N PHE A 18 8.21 -38.72 34.08
CA PHE A 18 6.91 -38.35 33.51
C PHE A 18 6.97 -37.95 32.02
N MET A 19 6.91 -38.94 31.13
CA MET A 19 6.27 -38.74 29.83
C MET A 19 4.77 -38.62 30.08
N ALA A 20 4.33 -37.51 30.66
CA ALA A 20 2.97 -37.05 30.50
C ALA A 20 2.83 -36.65 29.04
N VAL A 21 2.47 -37.63 28.22
CA VAL A 21 1.91 -37.40 26.89
C VAL A 21 0.63 -36.60 27.15
N PHE A 22 0.74 -35.27 27.15
CA PHE A 22 -0.41 -34.40 27.00
C PHE A 22 -0.94 -34.69 25.59
N SER A 23 -1.82 -35.69 25.52
CA SER A 23 -2.75 -35.87 24.43
C SER A 23 -3.61 -34.62 24.42
N CYS A 24 -3.16 -33.60 23.69
CA CYS A 24 -4.01 -32.52 23.24
C CYS A 24 -5.11 -33.18 22.41
N LYS A 25 -6.22 -33.57 23.06
CA LYS A 25 -7.47 -33.82 22.37
C LYS A 25 -7.74 -32.54 21.59
N LYS A 26 -7.55 -32.62 20.27
CA LYS A 26 -7.93 -31.58 19.31
C LYS A 26 -9.32 -31.10 19.73
N HIS A 27 -9.36 -29.87 20.24
CA HIS A 27 -10.60 -29.25 20.67
C HIS A 27 -11.51 -29.26 19.45
N ARG A 28 -12.56 -30.09 19.49
CA ARG A 28 -13.58 -30.07 18.44
C ARG A 28 -14.37 -28.79 18.69
N PRO A 29 -14.35 -27.82 17.78
CA PRO A 29 -15.22 -26.66 17.88
C PRO A 29 -16.65 -27.16 18.08
N THR A 30 -17.37 -26.59 19.04
CA THR A 30 -18.80 -26.86 19.23
C THR A 30 -19.54 -26.53 17.94
N GLU A 31 -20.20 -27.54 17.39
CA GLU A 31 -20.71 -27.68 16.03
C GLU A 31 -21.95 -26.82 15.70
N ASN A 32 -22.20 -25.74 16.45
CA ASN A 32 -23.51 -25.06 16.43
C ASN A 32 -23.55 -23.69 15.72
N ASN A 33 -22.46 -23.23 15.11
CA ASN A 33 -22.52 -22.08 14.22
C ASN A 33 -22.52 -22.57 12.77
N PRO A 34 -23.51 -22.17 11.93
CA PRO A 34 -23.44 -22.48 10.51
C PRO A 34 -22.12 -21.93 9.94
N PRO A 35 -21.44 -22.69 9.06
CA PRO A 35 -20.19 -22.23 8.47
C PRO A 35 -20.42 -20.89 7.76
N PRO A 36 -19.50 -19.92 7.89
CA PRO A 36 -19.65 -18.65 7.21
C PRO A 36 -19.77 -18.90 5.69
N GLU A 37 -20.76 -18.30 5.04
CA GLU A 37 -21.01 -18.53 3.63
C GLU A 37 -20.05 -17.73 2.75
N THR A 38 -19.51 -18.35 1.69
CA THR A 38 -18.79 -17.64 0.64
C THR A 38 -19.71 -16.64 -0.05
N PRO A 39 -19.22 -15.46 -0.46
CA PRO A 39 -20.01 -14.54 -1.27
C PRO A 39 -20.58 -15.26 -2.50
N PRO A 40 -21.86 -15.06 -2.85
CA PRO A 40 -22.45 -15.74 -4.00
C PRO A 40 -21.77 -15.29 -5.30
N GLU A 41 -21.61 -16.22 -6.24
CA GLU A 41 -21.04 -15.95 -7.58
C GLU A 41 -21.76 -14.77 -8.28
N SER A 42 -23.07 -14.63 -8.09
CA SER A 42 -23.87 -13.54 -8.64
C SER A 42 -23.54 -12.14 -8.12
N ALA A 43 -22.75 -12.02 -7.04
CA ALA A 43 -22.31 -10.72 -6.54
C ALA A 43 -21.18 -10.10 -7.37
N TYR A 44 -20.52 -10.88 -8.22
CA TYR A 44 -19.41 -10.42 -9.05
C TYR A 44 -19.92 -10.02 -10.43
N GLU A 45 -19.99 -8.72 -10.67
CA GLU A 45 -20.38 -8.18 -11.95
C GLU A 45 -19.14 -7.93 -12.83
N SER A 46 -19.22 -8.38 -14.08
CA SER A 46 -18.13 -8.26 -15.05
C SER A 46 -18.24 -6.95 -15.84
N LEU A 47 -17.19 -6.14 -15.83
CA LEU A 47 -17.08 -4.89 -16.58
C LEU A 47 -15.94 -5.01 -17.60
N LEU A 48 -16.27 -4.87 -18.89
CA LEU A 48 -15.33 -5.01 -20.00
C LEU A 48 -14.38 -3.82 -20.19
N SER A 49 -14.59 -2.74 -19.44
CA SER A 49 -13.78 -1.52 -19.47
C SER A 49 -13.69 -0.91 -18.08
N PHE A 50 -12.59 -0.20 -17.80
CA PHE A 50 -12.44 0.55 -16.55
C PHE A 50 -13.52 1.64 -16.45
N PRO A 51 -14.32 1.70 -15.36
CA PRO A 51 -15.45 2.62 -15.29
C PRO A 51 -15.06 4.09 -15.03
N GLY A 52 -13.78 4.43 -14.89
CA GLY A 52 -13.37 5.77 -14.44
C GLY A 52 -13.81 6.04 -13.01
N VAL A 53 -13.61 5.08 -12.10
CA VAL A 53 -14.11 5.14 -10.72
C VAL A 53 -13.32 6.16 -9.89
N ALA A 54 -14.04 7.04 -9.18
CA ALA A 54 -13.47 7.83 -8.10
C ALA A 54 -13.42 6.97 -6.83
N TYR A 55 -12.25 6.41 -6.53
CA TYR A 55 -12.03 5.65 -5.30
C TYR A 55 -12.05 6.54 -4.07
N CYS A 56 -12.36 5.96 -2.91
CA CYS A 56 -12.42 6.69 -1.65
C CYS A 56 -11.03 7.14 -1.15
N ASP A 57 -9.98 6.42 -1.55
CA ASP A 57 -8.57 6.82 -1.41
C ASP A 57 -7.75 6.21 -2.56
N SER A 58 -6.43 6.27 -2.47
CA SER A 58 -5.50 5.70 -3.43
C SER A 58 -5.70 4.17 -3.51
N PRO A 59 -5.98 3.61 -4.69
CA PRO A 59 -6.19 2.17 -4.81
C PRO A 59 -4.89 1.40 -4.50
N LEU A 60 -5.03 0.15 -4.06
CA LEU A 60 -3.92 -0.77 -3.92
C LEU A 60 -3.55 -1.31 -5.30
N ILE A 61 -2.29 -1.11 -5.71
CA ILE A 61 -1.77 -1.60 -6.99
C ILE A 61 -0.67 -2.64 -6.70
N SER A 62 -0.71 -3.76 -7.42
CA SER A 62 0.31 -4.80 -7.33
C SER A 62 0.61 -5.39 -8.70
N ASN A 63 1.84 -5.84 -8.90
CA ASN A 63 2.27 -6.39 -10.18
C ASN A 63 1.58 -7.75 -10.44
N LEU A 64 1.19 -7.97 -11.69
CA LEU A 64 0.64 -9.24 -12.16
C LEU A 64 1.78 -10.06 -12.76
N LYS A 65 2.15 -11.15 -12.11
CA LYS A 65 3.32 -11.96 -12.49
C LYS A 65 2.95 -13.35 -12.92
N ILE A 66 3.61 -13.86 -13.96
CA ILE A 66 3.56 -15.27 -14.37
C ILE A 66 4.54 -16.12 -13.53
N LYS A 67 4.50 -17.44 -13.71
CA LYS A 67 5.23 -18.42 -12.89
C LYS A 67 6.74 -18.19 -12.78
N ASP A 68 7.38 -17.68 -13.84
CA ASP A 68 8.81 -17.41 -13.85
C ASP A 68 9.20 -16.08 -13.17
N GLY A 69 8.21 -15.32 -12.70
CA GLY A 69 8.39 -14.03 -12.04
C GLY A 69 8.32 -12.81 -12.97
N THR A 70 8.18 -13.01 -14.28
CA THR A 70 8.01 -11.93 -15.26
C THR A 70 6.76 -11.12 -14.94
N ASP A 71 6.93 -9.80 -14.88
CA ASP A 71 5.85 -8.84 -14.73
C ASP A 71 5.20 -8.56 -16.09
N ILE A 72 3.88 -8.70 -16.15
CA ILE A 72 3.10 -8.58 -17.39
C ILE A 72 1.98 -7.55 -17.27
N GLY A 73 1.98 -6.77 -16.18
CA GLY A 73 0.97 -5.77 -15.91
C GLY A 73 0.68 -5.60 -14.42
N THR A 74 -0.50 -5.11 -14.09
CA THR A 74 -0.90 -4.87 -12.71
C THR A 74 -2.29 -5.42 -12.41
N VAL A 75 -2.55 -5.59 -11.13
CA VAL A 75 -3.90 -5.63 -10.58
C VAL A 75 -4.11 -4.42 -9.68
N THR A 76 -5.31 -3.85 -9.75
CA THR A 76 -5.72 -2.69 -8.97
C THR A 76 -6.96 -3.02 -8.16
N VAL A 77 -6.93 -2.71 -6.86
CA VAL A 77 -8.06 -2.89 -5.94
C VAL A 77 -8.38 -1.57 -5.26
N GLY A 78 -9.61 -1.11 -5.45
CA GLY A 78 -10.12 0.12 -4.86
C GLY A 78 -11.60 -0.01 -4.56
N ASN A 79 -12.11 0.75 -3.59
CA ASN A 79 -13.55 0.82 -3.33
C ASN A 79 -14.08 2.24 -3.46
N ASP A 80 -15.33 2.35 -3.91
CA ASP A 80 -16.16 3.52 -3.68
C ASP A 80 -17.06 3.27 -2.45
N ALA A 81 -18.10 4.10 -2.26
CA ALA A 81 -19.03 3.98 -1.14
C ALA A 81 -19.86 2.67 -1.14
N LEU A 82 -20.01 2.02 -2.30
CA LEU A 82 -20.94 0.92 -2.54
C LEU A 82 -20.26 -0.37 -3.01
N TYR A 83 -19.16 -0.26 -3.75
CA TYR A 83 -18.55 -1.37 -4.47
C TYR A 83 -17.04 -1.45 -4.24
N LEU A 84 -16.54 -2.69 -4.24
CA LEU A 84 -15.14 -3.02 -4.44
C LEU A 84 -14.91 -3.30 -5.93
N TYR A 85 -13.81 -2.77 -6.47
CA TYR A 85 -13.40 -2.96 -7.86
C TYR A 85 -12.08 -3.72 -7.91
N LEU A 86 -12.02 -4.74 -8.75
CA LEU A 86 -10.86 -5.63 -8.92
C LEU A 86 -10.47 -5.60 -10.40
N THR A 87 -9.46 -4.82 -10.75
CA THR A 87 -9.08 -4.55 -12.14
C THR A 87 -7.77 -5.26 -12.50
N TYR A 88 -7.75 -5.93 -13.64
CA TYR A 88 -6.55 -6.42 -14.31
C TYR A 88 -6.17 -5.41 -15.40
N ASP A 89 -4.89 -5.11 -15.54
CA ASP A 89 -4.38 -4.24 -16.59
C ASP A 89 -3.02 -4.74 -17.09
N LEU A 90 -3.01 -5.34 -18.28
CA LEU A 90 -1.83 -5.97 -18.89
C LEU A 90 -1.10 -4.97 -19.78
N VAL A 91 0.21 -5.17 -19.95
CA VAL A 91 1.06 -4.35 -20.82
C VAL A 91 1.58 -5.14 -22.01
N ASP A 92 2.13 -4.42 -22.99
CA ASP A 92 2.75 -4.96 -24.20
C ASP A 92 1.81 -5.88 -25.01
N ASP A 93 2.30 -7.03 -25.45
CA ASP A 93 1.58 -8.00 -26.28
C ASP A 93 0.90 -9.10 -25.44
N TRP A 94 0.59 -8.83 -24.17
CA TRP A 94 -0.10 -9.78 -23.28
C TRP A 94 -1.61 -9.57 -23.26
N TYR A 95 -2.36 -10.68 -23.36
CA TYR A 95 -3.81 -10.68 -23.45
C TYR A 95 -4.46 -11.65 -22.46
N LEU A 96 -5.66 -11.29 -22.00
CA LEU A 96 -6.47 -12.02 -21.03
C LEU A 96 -7.28 -13.15 -21.69
N GLY A 97 -7.33 -14.29 -21.02
CA GLY A 97 -8.28 -15.39 -21.23
C GLY A 97 -9.19 -15.49 -20.01
N ASP A 98 -9.07 -16.56 -19.23
CA ASP A 98 -9.88 -16.70 -18.00
C ASP A 98 -9.39 -15.78 -16.89
N VAL A 99 -10.26 -14.93 -16.35
CA VAL A 99 -10.00 -14.09 -15.18
C VAL A 99 -10.82 -14.58 -14.00
N GLN A 100 -10.21 -14.65 -12.82
CA GLN A 100 -10.82 -15.16 -11.60
C GLN A 100 -10.38 -14.38 -10.38
N CYS A 101 -11.31 -13.97 -9.54
CA CYS A 101 -11.00 -13.29 -8.30
C CYS A 101 -11.86 -13.76 -7.11
N TYR A 102 -11.30 -13.58 -5.94
CA TYR A 102 -11.96 -13.73 -4.66
C TYR A 102 -11.69 -12.49 -3.82
N ALA A 103 -12.71 -11.97 -3.15
CA ALA A 103 -12.62 -10.99 -2.09
C ALA A 103 -13.54 -11.42 -0.94
N GLY A 104 -13.04 -11.43 0.29
CA GLY A 104 -13.82 -11.83 1.47
C GLY A 104 -12.92 -12.23 2.65
N GLN A 105 -13.40 -13.11 3.52
CA GLN A 105 -12.60 -13.67 4.61
C GLN A 105 -11.55 -14.66 4.10
N GLN A 106 -10.34 -14.66 4.65
CA GLN A 106 -9.28 -15.59 4.28
C GLN A 106 -9.70 -17.05 4.45
N ALA A 107 -10.49 -17.36 5.48
CA ALA A 107 -10.93 -18.72 5.79
C ALA A 107 -11.90 -19.31 4.76
N LEU A 108 -12.52 -18.47 3.93
CA LEU A 108 -13.55 -18.87 2.97
C LEU A 108 -13.07 -18.91 1.53
N ILE A 109 -11.80 -18.58 1.26
CA ILE A 109 -11.26 -18.76 -0.08
C ILE A 109 -11.34 -20.25 -0.48
N PRO A 110 -11.84 -20.60 -1.68
CA PRO A 110 -11.98 -21.99 -2.10
C PRO A 110 -10.62 -22.70 -2.15
N ARG A 111 -10.45 -23.75 -1.33
CA ARG A 111 -9.20 -24.55 -1.21
C ARG A 111 -9.47 -26.04 -1.33
N ASN A 112 -8.49 -26.79 -1.85
CA ASN A 112 -8.49 -28.24 -1.82
C ASN A 112 -8.04 -28.78 -0.44
N SER A 113 -7.97 -30.11 -0.29
CA SER A 113 -7.52 -30.76 0.94
C SER A 113 -6.07 -30.41 1.35
N ASP A 114 -5.24 -30.01 0.40
CA ASP A 114 -3.84 -29.64 0.62
C ASP A 114 -3.68 -28.16 1.00
N GLY A 115 -4.78 -27.41 1.05
CA GLY A 115 -4.82 -25.99 1.39
C GLY A 115 -4.55 -25.04 0.22
N ASN A 116 -4.35 -25.57 -0.99
CA ASN A 116 -4.12 -24.79 -2.21
C ASN A 116 -5.44 -24.30 -2.79
N PRO A 117 -5.50 -23.12 -3.41
CA PRO A 117 -6.73 -22.61 -4.00
C PRO A 117 -7.22 -23.49 -5.16
N VAL A 118 -8.54 -23.67 -5.27
CA VAL A 118 -9.15 -24.44 -6.37
C VAL A 118 -9.53 -23.52 -7.52
N TYR A 119 -8.78 -23.61 -8.61
CA TYR A 119 -9.07 -22.84 -9.82
C TYR A 119 -10.43 -23.21 -10.40
N GLY A 120 -11.20 -22.22 -10.86
CA GLY A 120 -12.56 -22.37 -11.37
C GLY A 120 -13.65 -22.34 -10.30
N GLN A 121 -13.28 -22.38 -9.01
CA GLN A 121 -14.23 -22.26 -7.89
C GLN A 121 -14.31 -20.86 -7.28
N PHE A 122 -13.50 -19.91 -7.76
CA PHE A 122 -13.60 -18.53 -7.32
C PHE A 122 -14.96 -17.94 -7.71
N PRO A 123 -15.62 -17.18 -6.81
CA PRO A 123 -16.95 -16.63 -7.06
C PRO A 123 -16.93 -15.57 -8.16
N GLY A 124 -15.87 -14.77 -8.27
CA GLY A 124 -15.65 -13.94 -9.45
C GLY A 124 -14.91 -14.74 -10.50
N LYS A 125 -15.55 -15.05 -11.63
CA LYS A 125 -14.89 -15.69 -12.77
C LYS A 125 -15.53 -15.28 -14.08
N GLN A 126 -14.70 -15.10 -15.11
CA GLN A 126 -15.14 -14.83 -16.47
C GLN A 126 -14.16 -15.50 -17.43
N ASN A 127 -14.69 -16.22 -18.41
CA ASN A 127 -13.90 -16.75 -19.52
C ASN A 127 -13.90 -15.68 -20.63
N LEU A 128 -12.71 -15.26 -21.05
CA LEU A 128 -12.53 -14.32 -22.17
C LEU A 128 -11.86 -15.05 -23.33
N ASN A 129 -12.17 -14.60 -24.56
CA ASN A 129 -11.50 -15.11 -25.74
C ASN A 129 -10.24 -14.28 -26.00
N TYR A 130 -9.07 -14.93 -26.11
CA TYR A 130 -7.82 -14.26 -26.44
C TYR A 130 -7.90 -13.45 -27.73
N CYS A 131 -8.73 -13.86 -28.69
CA CYS A 131 -8.93 -13.17 -29.96
C CYS A 131 -9.74 -11.87 -29.83
N ASP A 132 -10.33 -11.58 -28.67
CA ASP A 132 -10.95 -10.28 -28.37
C ASP A 132 -9.92 -9.22 -27.97
N LEU A 133 -8.63 -9.60 -27.90
CA LEU A 133 -7.48 -8.72 -27.64
C LEU A 133 -7.64 -7.89 -26.36
N ARG A 134 -8.22 -8.47 -25.32
CA ARG A 134 -8.47 -7.78 -24.05
C ARG A 134 -7.22 -7.74 -23.18
N GLN A 135 -6.82 -6.54 -22.78
CA GLN A 135 -5.72 -6.32 -21.83
C GLN A 135 -6.20 -5.80 -20.47
N THR A 136 -7.40 -5.23 -20.43
CA THR A 136 -8.02 -4.72 -19.19
C THR A 136 -9.34 -5.44 -18.92
N PHE A 137 -9.61 -5.75 -17.65
CA PHE A 137 -10.89 -6.31 -17.20
C PHE A 137 -11.15 -5.96 -15.74
N THR A 138 -12.40 -5.65 -15.38
CA THR A 138 -12.76 -5.29 -14.01
C THR A 138 -13.92 -6.14 -13.49
N PHE A 139 -13.78 -6.68 -12.28
CA PHE A 139 -14.94 -7.13 -11.50
C PHE A 139 -15.41 -6.02 -10.56
N ARG A 140 -16.72 -5.85 -10.45
CA ARG A 140 -17.39 -4.99 -9.48
C ARG A 140 -18.17 -5.85 -8.49
N VAL A 141 -17.96 -5.64 -7.19
CA VAL A 141 -18.59 -6.44 -6.14
C VAL A 141 -19.24 -5.51 -5.11
N PRO A 142 -20.55 -5.62 -4.82
CA PRO A 142 -21.17 -4.85 -3.75
C PRO A 142 -20.45 -5.10 -2.41
N LEU A 143 -20.08 -4.04 -1.71
CA LEU A 143 -19.44 -4.15 -0.39
C LEU A 143 -20.34 -4.86 0.63
N SER A 144 -21.66 -4.78 0.46
CA SER A 144 -22.64 -5.49 1.28
C SER A 144 -22.65 -7.00 1.09
N ALA A 145 -22.08 -7.51 0.00
CA ALA A 145 -21.98 -8.95 -0.28
C ALA A 145 -20.70 -9.58 0.28
N LEU A 146 -19.76 -8.76 0.79
CA LEU A 146 -18.47 -9.21 1.27
C LEU A 146 -18.47 -9.44 2.78
N THR A 147 -17.93 -10.57 3.19
CA THR A 147 -17.56 -10.83 4.59
C THR A 147 -16.12 -10.34 4.82
N SER A 148 -15.88 -9.57 5.88
CA SER A 148 -14.54 -9.06 6.20
C SER A 148 -13.85 -9.89 7.27
N ASP A 149 -12.51 -9.89 7.25
CA ASP A 149 -11.69 -10.34 8.36
C ASP A 149 -11.53 -9.22 9.40
N ASN A 150 -11.28 -9.61 10.65
CA ASN A 150 -10.86 -8.69 11.71
C ASN A 150 -9.39 -8.30 11.45
N GLY A 151 -9.18 -7.35 10.55
CA GLY A 151 -7.86 -6.90 10.14
C GLY A 151 -7.32 -5.73 10.95
N GLN A 152 -6.04 -5.41 10.74
CA GLN A 152 -5.36 -4.25 11.33
C GLN A 152 -5.67 -2.91 10.64
N CYS A 153 -6.75 -2.86 9.86
CA CYS A 153 -7.14 -1.64 9.15
C CYS A 153 -7.71 -0.61 10.12
N SER A 154 -7.47 0.68 9.87
CA SER A 154 -8.05 1.77 10.68
C SER A 154 -9.58 1.76 10.71
N THR A 155 -10.22 1.22 9.66
CA THR A 155 -11.67 1.04 9.53
C THR A 155 -12.17 -0.29 10.13
N ASN A 156 -11.28 -1.11 10.72
CA ASN A 156 -11.53 -2.48 11.17
C ASN A 156 -12.13 -3.42 10.11
N THR A 157 -12.14 -3.02 8.82
CA THR A 157 -12.69 -3.82 7.72
C THR A 157 -11.57 -4.16 6.74
N GLN A 158 -11.21 -5.44 6.68
CA GLN A 158 -10.18 -5.97 5.79
C GLN A 158 -10.75 -7.09 4.93
N TYR A 159 -10.35 -7.13 3.65
CA TYR A 159 -10.68 -8.22 2.73
C TYR A 159 -9.41 -8.97 2.34
N TYR A 160 -9.46 -10.29 2.36
CA TYR A 160 -8.49 -11.18 1.73
C TYR A 160 -8.82 -11.29 0.24
N VAL A 161 -7.91 -10.81 -0.60
CA VAL A 161 -8.14 -10.69 -2.04
C VAL A 161 -7.15 -11.57 -2.81
N ALA A 162 -7.69 -12.42 -3.70
CA ALA A 162 -6.91 -13.23 -4.62
C ALA A 162 -7.33 -12.90 -6.06
N MET A 163 -6.37 -12.65 -6.94
CA MET A 163 -6.63 -12.28 -8.34
C MET A 163 -5.72 -13.10 -9.27
N ARG A 164 -6.35 -13.86 -10.16
CA ARG A 164 -5.72 -14.80 -11.09
C ARG A 164 -6.20 -14.51 -12.51
N ALA A 165 -5.27 -14.55 -13.46
CA ALA A 165 -5.59 -14.57 -14.88
C ALA A 165 -4.90 -15.70 -15.62
N SER A 166 -5.53 -16.23 -16.66
CA SER A 166 -4.88 -17.00 -17.72
C SER A 166 -4.50 -16.02 -18.82
N VAL A 167 -3.22 -15.97 -19.18
CA VAL A 167 -2.64 -14.94 -20.05
C VAL A 167 -1.89 -15.58 -21.21
N LYS A 168 -1.80 -14.85 -22.32
CA LYS A 168 -1.03 -15.28 -23.49
C LYS A 168 -0.35 -14.07 -24.13
N GLN A 169 0.91 -14.23 -24.52
CA GLN A 169 1.64 -13.21 -25.28
C GLN A 169 1.60 -13.53 -26.77
N PHE A 170 1.25 -12.56 -27.61
CA PHE A 170 1.39 -12.67 -29.07
C PHE A 170 1.42 -11.31 -29.77
N THR A 171 2.34 -11.14 -30.72
CA THR A 171 2.53 -9.87 -31.47
C THR A 171 1.58 -9.70 -32.65
N ASN A 172 0.83 -10.74 -33.02
CA ASN A 172 -0.06 -10.75 -34.17
C ASN A 172 -1.39 -11.41 -33.78
N SER A 173 -2.51 -10.70 -33.99
CA SER A 173 -3.85 -11.17 -33.64
C SER A 173 -4.25 -12.46 -34.36
N ALA A 174 -3.67 -12.76 -35.53
CA ALA A 174 -3.86 -14.05 -36.21
C ALA A 174 -3.33 -15.25 -35.40
N ASN A 175 -2.44 -15.02 -34.43
CA ASN A 175 -1.85 -16.04 -33.57
C ASN A 175 -2.59 -16.21 -32.24
N CYS A 176 -3.73 -15.53 -32.01
CA CYS A 176 -4.47 -15.61 -30.74
C CYS A 176 -4.83 -17.05 -30.32
N GLY A 177 -5.06 -17.94 -31.29
CA GLY A 177 -5.33 -19.37 -31.07
C GLY A 177 -4.10 -20.27 -30.89
N ILE A 178 -2.89 -19.76 -31.13
CA ILE A 178 -1.63 -20.54 -31.12
C ILE A 178 -0.96 -20.38 -29.75
N GLY A 179 -0.18 -21.38 -29.33
CA GLY A 179 0.60 -21.35 -28.09
C GLY A 179 -0.18 -21.66 -26.82
N SER A 180 0.56 -21.90 -25.73
CA SER A 180 0.01 -22.25 -24.42
C SER A 180 -0.27 -21.00 -23.59
N SER A 181 -1.41 -20.99 -22.89
CA SER A 181 -1.67 -19.96 -21.88
C SER A 181 -0.80 -20.20 -20.64
N GLN A 182 -0.41 -19.12 -19.99
CA GLN A 182 0.25 -19.12 -18.69
C GLN A 182 -0.71 -18.59 -17.64
N ALA A 183 -0.48 -18.93 -16.39
CA ALA A 183 -1.25 -18.36 -15.30
C ALA A 183 -0.47 -17.27 -14.60
N ALA A 184 -1.16 -16.19 -14.25
CA ALA A 184 -0.60 -15.01 -13.61
C ALA A 184 -1.35 -14.68 -12.31
N TRP A 185 -0.63 -14.14 -11.33
CA TRP A 185 -1.16 -13.74 -10.02
C TRP A 185 -0.69 -12.35 -9.62
N GLY A 186 -1.60 -11.59 -9.00
CA GLY A 186 -1.41 -10.16 -8.74
C GLY A 186 -1.01 -9.81 -7.32
N ALA A 187 -0.30 -10.67 -6.58
CA ALA A 187 -0.13 -10.43 -5.15
C ALA A 187 1.20 -10.93 -4.54
N PRO A 188 1.64 -10.35 -3.40
CA PRO A 188 2.99 -10.57 -2.89
C PRO A 188 3.14 -11.77 -1.94
N PHE A 189 2.07 -12.31 -1.36
CA PHE A 189 2.18 -13.43 -0.41
C PHE A 189 1.42 -14.68 -0.87
N LEU A 190 1.98 -15.85 -0.55
CA LEU A 190 1.40 -17.14 -0.89
C LEU A 190 0.11 -17.40 -0.09
N ILE A 191 -0.90 -17.98 -0.75
CA ILE A 191 -2.17 -18.39 -0.11
C ILE A 191 -1.94 -19.56 0.86
N ASN A 192 -0.97 -20.43 0.55
CA ASN A 192 -0.56 -21.58 1.35
C ASN A 192 0.98 -21.62 1.49
N PRO A 193 1.58 -20.76 2.34
CA PRO A 193 3.04 -20.65 2.44
C PRO A 193 3.74 -21.90 2.97
N GLY A 194 2.99 -22.85 3.57
CA GLY A 194 3.53 -24.13 4.03
C GLY A 194 3.75 -25.16 2.90
N ASN A 195 3.27 -24.89 1.69
CA ASN A 195 3.42 -25.77 0.55
C ASN A 195 4.46 -25.23 -0.44
N ALA A 196 5.59 -25.93 -0.60
CA ALA A 196 6.68 -25.54 -1.49
C ALA A 196 6.29 -25.48 -2.98
N ASN A 197 5.17 -26.10 -3.36
CA ASN A 197 4.64 -26.08 -4.72
C ASN A 197 3.53 -25.01 -4.92
N GLU A 198 3.24 -24.21 -3.90
CA GLU A 198 2.25 -23.13 -4.01
C GLU A 198 2.85 -21.93 -4.76
N TRP A 199 2.08 -21.40 -5.69
CA TRP A 199 2.41 -20.22 -6.49
C TRP A 199 1.25 -19.25 -6.56
N ALA A 200 0.09 -19.61 -6.01
CA ALA A 200 -1.05 -18.74 -5.91
C ALA A 200 -0.85 -17.73 -4.79
N THR A 201 -1.10 -16.46 -5.11
CA THR A 201 -0.88 -15.37 -4.18
C THR A 201 -2.16 -14.59 -3.88
N ALA A 202 -2.15 -13.89 -2.74
CA ALA A 202 -3.21 -12.99 -2.31
C ALA A 202 -2.61 -11.74 -1.63
N PHE A 203 -3.42 -10.70 -1.46
CA PHE A 203 -3.11 -9.54 -0.63
C PHE A 203 -4.27 -9.24 0.33
N TYR A 204 -3.96 -8.52 1.41
CA TYR A 204 -4.99 -7.92 2.26
C TYR A 204 -5.30 -6.51 1.75
N TYR A 205 -6.59 -6.20 1.61
CA TYR A 205 -7.05 -4.87 1.25
C TYR A 205 -7.85 -4.27 2.41
N CYS A 206 -7.48 -3.06 2.82
CA CYS A 206 -8.25 -2.30 3.81
C CYS A 206 -9.33 -1.50 3.11
N LYS A 207 -10.59 -1.70 3.52
CA LYS A 207 -11.71 -0.89 3.01
C LYS A 207 -11.45 0.58 3.37
N GLN A 208 -11.45 1.41 2.35
CA GLN A 208 -11.27 2.85 2.45
C GLN A 208 -12.56 3.51 2.92
N ASP A 209 -12.42 4.54 3.75
CA ASP A 209 -13.54 5.32 4.27
C ASP A 209 -13.97 6.39 3.26
N CYS A 210 -15.14 6.17 2.67
CA CYS A 210 -15.73 7.04 1.65
C CYS A 210 -16.47 8.25 2.21
N SER A 211 -16.66 8.30 3.53
CA SER A 211 -17.18 9.50 4.20
C SER A 211 -16.10 10.58 4.32
N LYS A 212 -14.83 10.20 4.19
CA LYS A 212 -13.74 11.15 4.07
C LYS A 212 -13.83 11.82 2.70
N PRO A 213 -14.01 13.15 2.61
CA PRO A 213 -13.99 13.82 1.33
C PRO A 213 -12.64 13.54 0.67
N THR A 214 -12.66 13.12 -0.60
CA THR A 214 -11.47 13.09 -1.44
C THR A 214 -11.03 14.54 -1.62
N VAL A 215 -10.25 15.05 -0.67
CA VAL A 215 -9.67 16.37 -0.82
C VAL A 215 -8.73 16.32 -2.02
N SER A 216 -9.09 17.07 -3.05
CA SER A 216 -8.13 17.44 -4.10
C SER A 216 -7.02 18.21 -3.39
N TRP A 217 -5.96 17.48 -3.07
CA TRP A 217 -4.87 18.00 -2.28
C TRP A 217 -4.06 18.93 -3.15
N CYS A 218 -3.86 20.15 -2.68
CA CYS A 218 -3.01 21.10 -3.34
C CYS A 218 -2.10 21.79 -2.34
N ALA A 219 -0.97 22.31 -2.81
CA ALA A 219 -0.06 23.08 -1.98
C ALA A 219 0.28 24.42 -2.60
N TYR A 220 0.40 25.43 -1.77
CA TYR A 220 1.03 26.69 -2.16
C TYR A 220 2.54 26.61 -1.91
N SER A 221 3.30 27.26 -2.78
CA SER A 221 4.77 27.28 -2.70
C SER A 221 5.29 28.03 -1.47
N GLN A 222 6.58 27.82 -1.14
CA GLN A 222 7.27 28.63 -0.12
C GLN A 222 7.21 30.13 -0.44
N GLY A 223 7.24 30.54 -1.72
CA GLY A 223 7.10 31.95 -2.09
C GLY A 223 5.73 32.52 -1.70
N TYR A 224 4.66 31.74 -1.86
CA TYR A 224 3.33 32.16 -1.44
C TYR A 224 3.24 32.39 0.06
N TRP A 225 3.74 31.45 0.87
CA TRP A 225 3.60 31.50 2.34
C TRP A 225 4.56 32.50 3.02
N PHE A 226 5.75 32.72 2.45
CA PHE A 226 6.82 33.45 3.14
C PHE A 226 7.19 34.80 2.50
N ASN A 227 6.87 35.01 1.21
CA ASN A 227 7.23 36.25 0.50
C ASN A 227 6.05 37.20 0.29
N LYS A 228 4.80 36.72 0.36
CA LYS A 228 3.62 37.57 0.14
C LYS A 228 3.22 38.27 1.45
N PRO A 229 3.23 39.61 1.51
CA PRO A 229 2.96 40.36 2.75
C PRO A 229 1.53 40.17 3.26
N ASP A 230 0.58 39.88 2.37
CA ASP A 230 -0.85 39.76 2.72
C ASP A 230 -1.26 38.32 3.08
N VAL A 231 -0.32 37.37 3.09
CA VAL A 231 -0.60 35.98 3.43
C VAL A 231 -0.34 35.76 4.92
N LEU A 232 -1.42 35.61 5.70
CA LEU A 232 -1.35 35.21 7.09
C LEU A 232 -1.41 33.69 7.21
N TRP A 233 -0.50 33.12 8.00
CA TRP A 233 -0.57 31.72 8.36
C TRP A 233 -1.76 31.48 9.29
N CYS A 234 -2.55 30.44 9.02
CA CYS A 234 -3.65 30.06 9.90
C CYS A 234 -3.19 29.52 11.27
N GLN A 235 -1.90 29.18 11.40
CA GLN A 235 -1.30 28.67 12.62
C GLN A 235 0.23 28.81 12.58
N ASN A 236 0.88 28.60 13.73
CA ASN A 236 2.32 28.42 13.79
C ASN A 236 2.73 27.10 13.15
N VAL A 237 3.92 27.07 12.55
CA VAL A 237 4.52 25.84 12.04
C VAL A 237 5.20 25.10 13.19
N LYS A 238 4.99 23.79 13.30
CA LYS A 238 5.53 22.96 14.38
C LYS A 238 6.18 21.69 13.86
N PHE A 239 7.39 21.39 14.34
CA PHE A 239 8.11 20.14 14.11
C PHE A 239 8.68 19.67 15.45
N GLY A 240 8.10 18.64 16.08
CA GLY A 240 8.48 18.27 17.45
C GLY A 240 8.36 19.42 18.44
N THR A 241 9.48 19.84 19.05
CA THR A 241 9.54 21.00 19.97
C THR A 241 9.83 22.33 19.27
N LEU A 242 10.19 22.31 17.99
CA LEU A 242 10.36 23.51 17.18
C LEU A 242 9.00 24.11 16.87
N GLU A 243 8.78 25.36 17.26
CA GLU A 243 7.61 26.15 16.89
C GLU A 243 8.06 27.48 16.31
N VAL A 244 7.58 27.79 15.10
CA VAL A 244 7.94 29.02 14.37
C VAL A 244 6.67 29.79 14.04
N THR A 245 6.61 31.04 14.49
CA THR A 245 5.49 31.95 14.19
C THR A 245 5.59 32.50 12.76
N ASN A 246 4.49 33.06 12.26
CA ASN A 246 4.49 33.73 10.95
C ASN A 246 5.59 34.81 10.85
N SER A 247 5.69 35.70 11.85
CA SER A 247 6.70 36.77 11.85
C SER A 247 8.13 36.25 11.84
N GLN A 248 8.40 35.17 12.59
CA GLN A 248 9.70 34.49 12.59
C GLN A 248 9.99 33.83 11.23
N GLY A 249 9.01 33.16 10.64
CA GLY A 249 9.13 32.52 9.33
C GLY A 249 9.42 33.52 8.22
N VAL A 250 8.69 34.62 8.17
CA VAL A 250 8.92 35.72 7.22
C VAL A 250 10.31 36.33 7.42
N ALA A 251 10.76 36.48 8.67
CA ALA A 251 12.11 37.00 8.96
C ALA A 251 13.25 36.06 8.51
N LEU A 252 12.98 34.76 8.28
CA LEU A 252 13.94 33.82 7.70
C LEU A 252 14.07 33.96 6.17
N TRP A 253 13.11 34.60 5.50
CA TRP A 253 13.05 34.75 4.04
C TRP A 253 14.00 35.86 3.54
N PRO A 254 14.66 35.74 2.37
CA PRO A 254 14.53 34.70 1.35
C PRO A 254 15.18 33.36 1.73
N ALA A 255 14.72 32.28 1.09
CA ALA A 255 15.38 30.99 1.14
C ALA A 255 16.83 31.11 0.67
N GLN A 256 17.74 31.22 1.64
CA GLN A 256 19.18 31.27 1.40
C GLN A 256 19.65 29.99 0.70
N THR A 257 20.88 29.99 0.15
CA THR A 257 21.55 28.80 -0.41
C THR A 257 21.78 27.66 0.62
N ASN A 258 21.45 27.90 1.90
CA ASN A 258 21.55 26.92 2.97
C ASN A 258 20.41 25.88 2.92
N TRP A 259 20.78 24.60 2.91
CA TRP A 259 19.83 23.49 2.76
C TRP A 259 18.95 23.26 3.98
N VAL A 260 19.36 23.63 5.20
CA VAL A 260 18.54 23.52 6.41
C VAL A 260 17.35 24.50 6.33
N LYS A 261 17.62 25.73 5.88
CA LYS A 261 16.55 26.71 5.61
C LYS A 261 15.61 26.22 4.52
N LYS A 262 16.15 25.65 3.43
CA LYS A 262 15.32 25.04 2.38
C LYS A 262 14.44 23.91 2.92
N ALA A 263 14.96 23.01 3.77
CA ALA A 263 14.17 21.98 4.44
C ALA A 263 13.01 22.57 5.22
N PHE A 264 13.28 23.60 6.04
CA PHE A 264 12.26 24.31 6.79
C PHE A 264 11.17 24.88 5.86
N PHE A 265 11.54 25.63 4.82
CA PHE A 265 10.55 26.24 3.94
C PHE A 265 9.68 25.22 3.19
N GLN A 266 10.27 24.12 2.70
CA GLN A 266 9.53 23.08 1.98
C GLN A 266 8.55 22.33 2.90
N ALA A 267 9.01 21.89 4.07
CA ALA A 267 8.15 21.20 5.03
C ALA A 267 7.05 22.13 5.57
N SER A 268 7.39 23.40 5.84
CA SER A 268 6.43 24.40 6.30
C SER A 268 5.38 24.70 5.24
N ALA A 269 5.75 24.79 3.97
CA ALA A 269 4.80 25.03 2.89
C ALA A 269 3.76 23.89 2.79
N LEU A 270 4.18 22.63 2.96
CA LEU A 270 3.26 21.49 3.04
C LEU A 270 2.39 21.55 4.30
N GLN A 271 2.96 21.83 5.48
CA GLN A 271 2.21 21.89 6.73
C GLN A 271 1.20 23.05 6.74
N LEU A 272 1.56 24.22 6.21
CA LEU A 272 0.62 25.34 6.07
C LEU A 272 -0.46 25.02 5.04
N SER A 273 -0.11 24.40 3.92
CA SER A 273 -1.12 23.96 2.94
C SER A 273 -2.06 22.92 3.55
N MET A 274 -1.55 21.95 4.32
CA MET A 274 -2.34 20.96 5.04
C MET A 274 -3.41 21.64 5.91
N ASN A 275 -3.00 22.56 6.77
CA ASN A 275 -3.86 23.10 7.81
C ASN A 275 -4.71 24.27 7.32
N CYS A 276 -4.16 25.14 6.46
CA CYS A 276 -4.82 26.35 6.02
C CYS A 276 -5.68 26.18 4.76
N VAL A 277 -5.38 25.18 3.93
CA VAL A 277 -6.07 24.99 2.63
C VAL A 277 -6.81 23.66 2.58
N ASN A 278 -6.16 22.58 3.02
CA ASN A 278 -6.70 21.23 2.88
C ASN A 278 -7.48 20.77 4.13
N GLY A 279 -7.94 21.70 4.98
CA GLY A 279 -8.80 21.39 6.13
C GLY A 279 -8.18 20.42 7.16
N GLY A 280 -6.85 20.37 7.27
CA GLY A 280 -6.15 19.46 8.17
C GLY A 280 -6.09 18.00 7.70
N ASN A 281 -6.49 17.71 6.46
CA ASN A 281 -6.35 16.36 5.91
C ASN A 281 -4.89 15.94 5.83
N ALA A 282 -4.59 14.68 6.11
CA ALA A 282 -3.22 14.17 6.09
C ALA A 282 -2.50 14.45 4.75
N ILE A 283 -1.20 14.73 4.83
CA ILE A 283 -0.32 14.92 3.65
C ILE A 283 -0.40 13.67 2.75
N PRO A 284 -0.50 13.84 1.41
CA PRO A 284 -0.71 12.72 0.49
C PRO A 284 0.39 11.67 0.60
N ALA A 285 0.00 10.40 0.47
CA ALA A 285 0.91 9.26 0.55
C ALA A 285 2.07 9.35 -0.47
N SER A 286 1.84 10.00 -1.62
CA SER A 286 2.86 10.23 -2.65
C SER A 286 4.04 11.10 -2.20
N ILE A 287 3.91 11.86 -1.09
CA ILE A 287 4.96 12.74 -0.58
C ILE A 287 5.18 12.64 0.94
N SER A 288 4.37 11.85 1.64
CA SER A 288 4.41 11.76 3.11
C SER A 288 5.74 11.21 3.64
N SER A 289 6.40 10.27 2.96
CA SER A 289 7.71 9.75 3.38
C SER A 289 8.81 10.82 3.34
N ASP A 290 8.82 11.65 2.30
CA ASP A 290 9.76 12.76 2.17
C ASP A 290 9.45 13.85 3.21
N TYR A 291 8.17 14.21 3.38
CA TYR A 291 7.75 15.14 4.44
C TYR A 291 8.17 14.64 5.84
N ASN A 292 7.92 13.38 6.18
CA ASN A 292 8.27 12.79 7.48
C ASN A 292 9.78 12.80 7.73
N SER A 293 10.58 12.67 6.67
CA SER A 293 12.04 12.76 6.76
C SER A 293 12.49 14.20 7.09
N LEU A 294 11.83 15.22 6.51
CA LEU A 294 12.06 16.62 6.89
C LEU A 294 11.56 16.95 8.29
N ASP A 295 10.38 16.46 8.68
CA ASP A 295 9.83 16.59 10.04
C ASP A 295 10.77 15.96 11.09
N GLY A 296 11.30 14.77 10.82
CA GLY A 296 12.28 14.11 11.68
C GLY A 296 13.60 14.87 11.85
N LEU A 297 14.07 15.57 10.81
CA LEU A 297 15.20 16.50 10.92
C LEU A 297 14.83 17.75 11.72
N LEU A 298 13.74 18.43 11.33
CA LEU A 298 13.34 19.73 11.87
C LEU A 298 12.93 19.64 13.34
N SER A 299 12.42 18.49 13.79
CA SER A 299 12.10 18.22 15.20
C SER A 299 13.31 18.17 16.13
N GLN A 300 14.52 18.08 15.59
CA GLN A 300 15.78 18.12 16.35
C GLN A 300 16.40 19.52 16.41
N LEU A 301 15.80 20.50 15.74
CA LEU A 301 16.35 21.83 15.57
C LEU A 301 15.65 22.86 16.45
N THR A 302 16.38 23.90 16.82
CA THR A 302 15.82 25.13 17.41
C THR A 302 15.62 26.19 16.33
N TYR A 303 14.85 27.24 16.64
CA TYR A 303 14.72 28.38 15.74
C TYR A 303 16.09 29.02 15.40
N THR A 304 17.01 29.09 16.39
CA THR A 304 18.37 29.57 16.19
C THR A 304 19.17 28.71 15.21
N ASP A 305 18.98 27.39 15.22
CA ASP A 305 19.64 26.50 14.27
C ASP A 305 19.12 26.75 12.85
N ILE A 306 17.82 26.99 12.67
CA ILE A 306 17.24 27.38 11.39
C ILE A 306 17.80 28.74 10.93
N GLN A 307 17.88 29.73 11.83
CA GLN A 307 18.43 31.06 11.53
C GLN A 307 19.88 30.96 11.04
N ASN A 308 20.69 30.15 11.70
CA ASN A 308 22.10 29.96 11.37
C ASN A 308 22.33 28.95 10.23
N GLY A 309 21.31 28.15 9.90
CA GLY A 309 21.42 27.08 8.92
C GLY A 309 22.30 25.92 9.38
N THR A 310 22.26 25.63 10.68
CA THR A 310 23.03 24.57 11.35
C THR A 310 22.21 23.28 11.41
N ALA A 311 22.83 22.15 11.12
CA ALA A 311 22.21 20.83 11.20
C ALA A 311 22.73 20.04 12.41
N PRO A 312 21.98 19.04 12.93
CA PRO A 312 22.49 18.15 13.95
C PRO A 312 23.74 17.40 13.47
N PRO A 313 24.73 17.12 14.35
CA PRO A 313 25.88 16.30 14.00
C PRO A 313 25.48 14.95 13.43
N GLY A 314 26.15 14.51 12.37
CA GLY A 314 25.87 13.22 11.72
C GLY A 314 24.70 13.22 10.73
N THR A 315 24.06 14.36 10.48
CA THR A 315 22.99 14.46 9.48
C THR A 315 23.49 14.17 8.07
N ASP A 316 22.84 13.23 7.36
CA ASP A 316 23.08 12.98 5.95
C ASP A 316 22.49 14.10 5.08
N SER A 317 23.29 15.13 4.83
CA SER A 317 22.86 16.28 4.03
C SER A 317 22.53 15.93 2.57
N SER A 318 23.04 14.82 2.04
CA SER A 318 22.78 14.40 0.66
C SER A 318 21.38 13.82 0.53
N ALA A 319 21.01 12.91 1.43
CA ALA A 319 19.66 12.36 1.50
C ALA A 319 18.61 13.47 1.71
N ILE A 320 18.85 14.39 2.65
CA ILE A 320 17.92 15.49 2.91
C ILE A 320 17.76 16.42 1.70
N LYS A 321 18.84 16.73 0.96
CA LYS A 321 18.74 17.56 -0.25
C LYS A 321 17.87 16.91 -1.33
N ILE A 322 17.93 15.59 -1.48
CA ILE A 322 17.04 14.85 -2.40
C ILE A 322 15.58 15.02 -1.95
N THR A 323 15.30 14.79 -0.68
CA THR A 323 13.97 14.96 -0.08
C THR A 323 13.42 16.38 -0.26
N ILE A 324 14.25 17.42 -0.02
CA ILE A 324 13.89 18.83 -0.28
C ILE A 324 13.45 19.02 -1.73
N GLY A 325 14.22 18.49 -2.68
CA GLY A 325 13.94 18.57 -4.11
C GLY A 325 12.65 17.85 -4.51
N ASN A 326 12.38 16.68 -3.92
CA ASN A 326 11.16 15.93 -4.16
C ASN A 326 9.92 16.67 -3.66
N VAL A 327 9.97 17.23 -2.44
CA VAL A 327 8.87 18.04 -1.88
C VAL A 327 8.60 19.26 -2.76
N GLY A 328 9.65 19.99 -3.15
CA GLY A 328 9.51 21.14 -4.03
C GLY A 328 8.86 20.79 -5.38
N LYS A 329 9.34 19.73 -6.03
CA LYS A 329 8.72 19.21 -7.27
C LYS A 329 7.26 18.83 -7.04
N TRP A 330 6.94 18.14 -5.94
CA TRP A 330 5.58 17.72 -5.65
C TRP A 330 4.64 18.91 -5.48
N ILE A 331 5.04 19.92 -4.70
CA ILE A 331 4.26 21.16 -4.53
C ILE A 331 3.98 21.81 -5.88
N CYS A 332 4.97 21.81 -6.79
CA CYS A 332 4.80 22.40 -8.10
C CYS A 332 3.82 21.66 -9.01
N HIS A 333 3.83 20.33 -8.98
CA HIS A 333 2.87 19.54 -9.75
C HIS A 333 1.46 19.59 -9.16
N ASN A 334 1.32 19.92 -7.88
CA ASN A 334 0.05 19.95 -7.14
C ASN A 334 -0.27 21.35 -6.63
N HIS A 335 -0.01 22.40 -7.42
CA HIS A 335 -0.21 23.77 -6.96
C HIS A 335 -1.71 24.12 -6.80
N CYS A 336 -2.07 24.90 -5.79
CA CYS A 336 -3.48 25.26 -5.49
C CYS A 336 -4.18 26.18 -6.51
N THR A 337 -3.47 26.65 -7.52
CA THR A 337 -4.03 27.48 -8.59
C THR A 337 -3.92 26.74 -9.91
N SER A 338 -4.98 26.80 -10.71
CA SER A 338 -5.01 26.21 -12.06
C SER A 338 -3.95 26.80 -13.00
N ALA A 339 -3.46 28.01 -12.71
CA ALA A 339 -2.24 28.53 -13.33
C ALA A 339 -1.02 27.92 -12.61
N VAL A 340 -0.30 27.05 -13.32
CA VAL A 340 1.03 26.60 -12.90
C VAL A 340 1.92 27.84 -12.86
N ASP A 341 2.27 28.31 -11.66
CA ASP A 341 3.22 29.39 -11.53
C ASP A 341 4.60 28.85 -11.91
N SER A 342 5.04 29.13 -13.14
CA SER A 342 6.33 28.67 -13.66
C SER A 342 7.51 29.21 -12.84
N THR A 343 7.33 30.31 -12.11
CA THR A 343 8.34 30.85 -11.19
C THR A 343 8.31 30.18 -9.83
N ALA A 344 7.15 29.66 -9.40
CA ALA A 344 7.09 28.80 -8.23
C ALA A 344 7.93 27.52 -8.42
N CYS A 345 8.17 27.08 -9.67
CA CYS A 345 8.92 25.85 -9.98
C CYS A 345 10.41 26.01 -10.22
N SER A 346 10.95 27.23 -10.20
CA SER A 346 12.38 27.46 -10.40
C SER A 346 13.12 27.50 -9.06
N GLY A 347 14.13 26.64 -8.87
CA GLY A 347 15.10 26.78 -7.76
C GLY A 347 15.02 25.76 -6.61
N TYR A 348 14.34 24.63 -6.81
CA TYR A 348 14.37 23.50 -5.86
C TYR A 348 15.77 22.95 -5.65
#